data_AF-A0AAW8TDC1-F1
#
_entry.id   AF-A0AAW8TDC1-F1
#
_cell.length_a   1.000
_cell.length_b   1.000
_cell.length_c   1.000
_cell.angle_alpha   90.00
_cell.angle_beta   90.00
_cell.angle_gamma   90.00
#
_symmetry.space_group_name_H-M   'P 1'
#
loop_
_entity.id
_entity.type
_entity.pdbx_description
1 polymer ?
#
loop_
_entity_poly.entity_id
_entity_poly.type
_entity_poly.pdbx_seq_one_letter_code
_entity_poly.pdbx_strand_id
1 'polypeptide(L)'
;MTEKDKYKPTAAEKRLLEILINPEHLGKNVTELCNLAEVSRNKYYDAMKKKEFQSLVADTTQDLIKGKIGDVLNATYKYSLTAKGHQDRKVLLTMAGLYVDKKETEISGGLEVNNPFAGLTEEELRKLADRSG
;
A
#
# COMPACT_ATOMS: atom_id res chain seq x y z
N MET A 1 -9.04 -7.66 24.62
CA MET A 1 -8.35 -6.35 24.51
C MET A 1 -7.47 -6.40 23.28
N THR A 2 -7.83 -5.66 22.23
CA THR A 2 -6.90 -5.39 21.12
C THR A 2 -5.81 -4.43 21.60
N GLU A 3 -4.60 -4.51 21.05
CA GLU A 3 -3.43 -3.67 21.37
C GLU A 3 -3.68 -2.14 21.39
N LYS A 4 -4.81 -1.66 20.84
CA LYS A 4 -5.22 -0.25 20.75
C LYS A 4 -5.40 0.49 22.10
N ASP A 5 -5.52 -0.21 23.23
CA ASP A 5 -5.84 0.41 24.53
C ASP A 5 -4.63 0.86 25.37
N LYS A 6 -3.39 0.64 24.91
CA LYS A 6 -2.20 0.91 25.75
C LYS A 6 -1.85 2.38 25.88
N TYR A 7 -2.06 3.18 24.84
CA TYR A 7 -1.66 4.58 24.82
C TYR A 7 -2.83 5.51 25.15
N LYS A 8 -2.67 6.32 26.20
CA LYS A 8 -3.67 7.29 26.64
C LYS A 8 -3.20 8.70 26.29
N PRO A 9 -3.72 9.33 25.22
CA PRO A 9 -3.33 10.67 24.84
C PRO A 9 -3.76 11.69 25.91
N THR A 10 -2.89 12.66 26.14
CA THR A 10 -3.19 13.84 26.96
C THR A 10 -4.28 14.70 26.32
N ALA A 11 -4.85 15.64 27.08
CA ALA A 11 -5.85 16.57 26.54
C ALA A 11 -5.33 17.39 25.33
N ALA A 12 -4.05 17.77 25.33
CA ALA A 12 -3.44 18.48 24.20
C ALA A 12 -3.26 17.57 22.97
N GLU A 13 -2.85 16.32 23.19
CA GLU A 13 -2.72 15.31 22.12
C GLU A 13 -4.07 14.95 21.51
N LYS A 14 -5.15 14.92 22.29
CA LYS A 14 -6.51 14.70 21.77
C LYS A 14 -6.96 15.82 20.82
N ARG A 15 -6.78 17.09 21.23
CA ARG A 15 -7.08 18.23 20.35
C ARG A 15 -6.22 18.20 19.10
N LEU A 16 -4.93 17.89 19.25
CA LEU A 16 -4.04 17.77 18.10
C LEU A 16 -4.47 16.63 17.15
N LEU A 17 -4.88 15.47 17.69
CA LEU A 17 -5.39 14.34 16.92
C LEU A 17 -6.60 14.75 16.08
N GLU A 18 -7.58 15.44 16.66
CA GLU A 18 -8.78 15.92 15.96
C GLU A 18 -8.44 16.79 14.74
N ILE A 19 -7.45 17.69 14.90
CA ILE A 19 -6.99 18.54 13.81
C ILE A 19 -6.22 17.74 12.75
N LEU A 20 -5.38 16.79 13.16
CA LEU A 20 -4.54 16.02 12.24
C LEU A 20 -5.32 15.04 11.36
N ILE A 21 -6.42 14.46 11.88
CA ILE A 21 -7.24 13.50 11.13
C ILE A 21 -8.29 14.16 10.23
N ASN A 22 -8.43 15.49 10.29
CA ASN A 22 -9.42 16.23 9.52
C ASN A 22 -8.88 16.59 8.12
N PRO A 23 -9.48 16.08 7.03
CA PRO A 23 -9.03 16.38 5.67
C PRO A 23 -9.16 17.87 5.29
N GLU A 24 -10.04 18.64 5.94
CA GLU A 24 -10.20 20.08 5.71
C GLU A 24 -8.97 20.92 6.14
N HIS A 25 -8.03 20.28 6.82
CA HIS A 25 -6.79 20.91 7.27
C HIS A 25 -5.58 20.49 6.43
N LEU A 26 -5.80 19.76 5.34
CA LEU A 26 -4.75 19.35 4.41
C LEU A 26 -3.99 20.57 3.86
N GLY A 27 -2.67 20.47 3.83
CA GLY A 27 -1.78 21.53 3.32
C GLY A 27 -1.48 22.65 4.31
N LYS A 28 -2.11 22.68 5.48
CA LYS A 28 -1.76 23.63 6.55
C LYS A 28 -0.39 23.31 7.15
N ASN A 29 0.38 24.34 7.48
CA ASN A 29 1.67 24.19 8.13
C ASN A 29 1.52 23.94 9.65
N VAL A 30 2.61 23.51 10.30
CA VAL A 30 2.60 23.16 11.73
C VAL A 30 2.09 24.30 12.62
N THR A 31 2.44 25.55 12.31
CA THR A 31 1.99 26.71 13.11
C THR A 31 0.48 26.87 13.01
N GLU A 32 -0.10 26.74 11.82
CA GLU A 32 -1.55 26.81 11.62
C GLU A 32 -2.27 25.67 12.32
N LEU A 33 -1.75 24.43 12.22
CA LEU A 33 -2.31 23.26 12.91
C LEU A 33 -2.28 23.44 14.44
N CYS A 34 -1.17 23.97 14.97
CA CYS A 34 -1.03 24.26 16.40
C CYS A 34 -2.03 25.32 16.87
N ASN A 35 -2.25 26.37 16.08
CA ASN A 35 -3.23 27.41 16.38
C ASN A 35 -4.65 26.84 16.39
N LEU A 36 -5.01 26.00 15.42
CA LEU A 36 -6.31 25.33 15.36
C LEU A 36 -6.54 24.36 16.53
N ALA A 37 -5.50 23.64 16.95
CA ALA A 37 -5.58 22.70 18.06
C ALA A 37 -5.45 23.37 19.45
N GLU A 38 -5.20 24.68 19.49
CA GLU A 38 -4.88 25.43 20.72
C GLU A 38 -3.77 24.74 21.53
N VAL A 39 -2.66 24.43 20.84
CA VAL A 39 -1.45 23.84 21.43
C VAL A 39 -0.21 24.62 21.03
N SER A 40 0.83 24.60 21.87
CA SER A 40 2.11 25.17 21.49
C SER A 40 2.84 24.26 20.49
N ARG A 41 3.69 24.85 19.65
CA ARG A 41 4.54 24.09 18.71
C ARG A 41 5.44 23.07 19.41
N ASN A 42 5.91 23.37 20.62
CA ASN A 42 6.70 22.42 21.40
C ASN A 42 5.88 21.18 21.75
N LYS A 43 4.63 21.36 22.22
CA LYS A 43 3.74 20.22 22.49
C LYS A 43 3.44 19.40 21.24
N TYR A 44 3.28 20.06 20.08
CA TYR A 44 3.16 19.38 18.80
C TYR A 44 4.37 18.48 18.53
N TYR A 45 5.58 19.03 18.57
CA TYR A 45 6.79 18.25 18.28
C TYR A 45 7.04 17.15 19.31
N ASP A 46 6.72 17.39 20.58
CA ASP A 46 6.85 16.38 21.63
C ASP A 46 5.85 15.24 21.46
N ALA A 47 4.62 15.53 21.05
CA ALA A 47 3.63 14.51 20.69
C ALA A 47 4.10 13.72 19.46
N MET A 48 4.56 14.41 18.41
CA MET A 48 5.01 13.79 17.17
C MET A 48 6.29 12.95 17.32
N LYS A 49 7.06 13.08 18.40
CA LYS A 49 8.19 12.17 18.70
C LYS A 49 7.74 10.82 19.26
N LYS A 50 6.51 10.71 19.77
CA LYS A 50 5.98 9.48 20.38
C LYS A 50 5.42 8.58 19.27
N LYS A 51 6.02 7.40 19.11
CA LYS A 51 5.56 6.43 18.10
C LYS A 51 4.11 6.02 18.34
N GLU A 52 3.70 5.94 19.59
CA GLU A 52 2.35 5.58 20.01
C GLU A 52 1.33 6.66 19.58
N PHE A 53 1.70 7.94 19.63
CA PHE A 53 0.83 9.02 19.13
C PHE A 53 0.74 8.98 17.60
N GLN A 54 1.86 8.75 16.90
CA GLN A 54 1.85 8.59 15.44
C GLN A 54 0.97 7.41 15.00
N SER A 55 1.09 6.26 15.67
CA SER A 55 0.25 5.09 15.45
C SER A 55 -1.23 5.41 15.71
N LEU A 56 -1.53 6.13 16.79
CA LEU A 56 -2.90 6.55 17.08
C LEU A 56 -3.48 7.43 15.96
N VAL A 57 -2.71 8.39 15.43
CA VAL A 57 -3.14 9.24 14.30
C VAL A 57 -3.40 8.39 13.06
N ALA A 58 -2.48 7.48 12.72
CA ALA A 58 -2.59 6.61 11.55
C ALA A 58 -3.79 5.66 11.65
N ASP A 59 -3.94 4.96 12.78
CA ASP A 59 -5.03 4.01 13.02
C ASP A 59 -6.39 4.72 12.99
N THR A 60 -6.50 5.88 13.65
CA THR A 60 -7.74 6.66 13.67
C THR A 60 -8.09 7.16 12.27
N THR A 61 -7.10 7.63 11.51
CA THR A 61 -7.30 8.04 10.11
C THR A 61 -7.77 6.87 9.26
N GLN A 62 -7.17 5.69 9.42
CA GLN A 62 -7.56 4.49 8.68
C GLN A 62 -8.98 4.05 9.04
N ASP A 63 -9.35 4.09 10.32
CA ASP A 63 -10.69 3.75 10.77
C ASP A 63 -11.75 4.74 10.24
N LEU A 64 -11.42 6.04 10.15
CA LEU A 64 -12.27 7.04 9.48
C LEU A 64 -12.45 6.74 7.98
N ILE A 65 -11.37 6.38 7.28
CA ILE A 65 -11.44 5.99 5.86
C ILE A 65 -12.30 4.75 5.68
N LYS A 66 -12.13 3.73 6.54
CA LYS A 66 -12.98 2.53 6.52
C LYS A 66 -14.44 2.87 6.75
N GLY A 67 -14.75 3.80 7.66
CA GLY A 67 -16.12 4.28 7.88
C GLY A 67 -16.74 4.93 6.65
N LYS A 68 -15.92 5.56 5.78
CA LYS A 68 -16.35 6.22 4.54
C LYS A 68 -16.16 5.36 3.28
N ILE A 69 -15.74 4.10 3.42
CA ILE A 69 -15.38 3.26 2.26
C ILE A 69 -16.57 3.04 1.31
N GLY A 70 -17.79 2.99 1.85
CA GLY A 70 -19.01 2.88 1.05
C GLY A 70 -19.21 4.05 0.10
N ASP A 71 -18.94 5.27 0.54
CA ASP A 71 -19.04 6.48 -0.30
C ASP A 71 -18.03 6.46 -1.43
N VAL A 72 -16.80 6.01 -1.14
CA VAL A 72 -15.74 5.85 -2.14
C VAL A 72 -16.16 4.81 -3.18
N LEU A 73 -16.62 3.63 -2.74
CA LEU A 73 -17.08 2.57 -3.66
C LEU A 73 -18.25 3.03 -4.53
N ASN A 74 -19.23 3.73 -3.94
CA ASN A 74 -20.38 4.26 -4.67
C ASN A 74 -19.96 5.33 -5.69
N ALA A 75 -19.04 6.23 -5.32
CA ALA A 75 -18.47 7.20 -6.25
C ALA A 75 -17.73 6.51 -7.39
N THR A 76 -16.85 5.55 -7.10
CA THR A 76 -16.13 4.74 -8.09
C THR A 76 -17.12 4.05 -9.03
N TYR A 77 -18.17 3.40 -8.52
CA TYR A 77 -19.22 2.79 -9.34
C TYR A 77 -19.89 3.81 -10.26
N LYS A 78 -20.34 4.94 -9.73
CA LYS A 78 -20.99 6.00 -10.52
C LYS A 78 -20.08 6.53 -11.63
N TYR A 79 -18.82 6.85 -11.32
CA TYR A 79 -17.87 7.37 -12.30
C TYR A 79 -17.47 6.31 -13.34
N SER A 80 -17.42 5.04 -12.95
CA SER A 80 -17.13 3.92 -13.85
C SER A 80 -18.11 3.79 -15.02
N LEU A 81 -19.35 4.27 -14.86
CA LEU A 81 -20.37 4.26 -15.91
C LEU A 81 -20.21 5.40 -16.93
N THR A 82 -19.27 6.33 -16.72
CA THR A 82 -19.02 7.45 -17.64
C THR A 82 -18.00 7.10 -18.72
N ALA A 83 -17.95 7.89 -19.80
CA ALA A 83 -16.97 7.71 -20.88
C ALA A 83 -15.51 7.73 -20.38
N LYS A 84 -15.19 8.56 -19.38
CA LYS A 84 -13.84 8.70 -18.82
C LYS A 84 -13.53 7.74 -17.65
N GLY A 85 -14.50 6.96 -17.18
CA GLY A 85 -14.37 6.09 -15.99
C GLY A 85 -13.59 4.79 -16.19
N HIS A 86 -12.64 4.72 -17.13
CA HIS A 86 -11.98 3.45 -17.45
C HIS A 86 -11.12 2.91 -16.30
N GLN A 87 -10.47 3.79 -15.52
CA GLN A 87 -9.69 3.37 -14.35
C GLN A 87 -10.62 2.82 -13.25
N ASP A 88 -11.73 3.48 -12.99
CA ASP A 88 -12.72 3.01 -12.01
C ASP A 88 -13.30 1.64 -12.40
N ARG A 89 -13.62 1.43 -13.69
CA ARG A 89 -14.04 0.11 -14.19
C ARG A 89 -12.95 -0.95 -13.95
N LYS A 90 -11.69 -0.62 -14.23
CA LYS A 90 -10.56 -1.54 -14.02
C LYS A 90 -10.44 -1.93 -12.54
N VAL A 91 -10.57 -0.96 -11.62
CA VAL A 91 -10.55 -1.22 -10.18
C VAL A 91 -11.69 -2.14 -9.77
N LEU A 92 -12.93 -1.85 -10.18
CA LEU A 92 -14.10 -2.64 -9.81
C LEU A 92 -14.08 -4.06 -10.39
N LEU A 93 -13.69 -4.21 -11.66
CA LEU A 93 -13.57 -5.52 -12.30
C LEU A 93 -12.44 -6.35 -11.68
N THR A 94 -11.34 -5.72 -11.28
CA THR A 94 -10.28 -6.39 -10.51
C THR A 94 -10.79 -6.85 -9.15
N MET A 95 -11.49 -5.98 -8.42
CA MET A 95 -12.08 -6.32 -7.13
C MET A 95 -13.11 -7.45 -7.22
N ALA A 96 -13.87 -7.51 -8.31
CA ALA A 96 -14.83 -8.58 -8.59
C ALA A 96 -14.18 -9.88 -9.10
N GLY A 97 -12.86 -9.89 -9.35
CA GLY A 97 -12.15 -11.04 -9.92
C GLY A 97 -12.43 -11.28 -11.41
N LEU A 98 -13.04 -10.31 -12.09
CA LEU A 98 -13.39 -10.38 -13.52
C LEU A 98 -12.29 -9.83 -14.44
N TYR A 99 -11.29 -9.17 -13.86
CA TYR A 99 -10.15 -8.63 -14.57
C TYR A 99 -8.86 -8.88 -13.81
N VAL A 100 -7.79 -9.25 -14.52
CA VAL A 100 -6.45 -9.42 -13.97
C VAL A 100 -5.48 -8.70 -14.91
N ASP A 101 -4.61 -7.88 -14.33
CA ASP A 101 -3.54 -7.24 -15.09
C ASP A 101 -2.56 -8.29 -15.62
N LYS A 102 -2.23 -8.18 -16.91
CA LYS A 102 -1.16 -8.97 -17.51
C LYS A 102 0.16 -8.59 -16.81
N LYS A 103 0.84 -9.58 -16.23
CA LYS A 103 2.20 -9.42 -15.70
C LYS A 103 3.16 -10.06 -16.68
N GLU A 104 3.99 -9.26 -17.35
CA GLU A 104 5.18 -9.77 -18.03
C GLU A 104 6.32 -9.83 -17.02
N THR A 105 6.94 -11.00 -16.91
CA THR A 105 8.07 -11.22 -16.00
C THR A 105 9.27 -11.54 -16.86
N GLU A 106 10.28 -10.66 -16.83
CA GLU A 106 11.59 -10.95 -17.39
C GLU A 106 12.42 -11.67 -16.32
N ILE A 107 12.86 -12.89 -16.62
CA ILE A 107 13.81 -13.62 -15.80
C ILE A 107 15.21 -13.24 -16.30
N SER A 108 15.90 -12.39 -15.55
CA SER A 108 17.26 -11.91 -15.86
C SER A 108 18.38 -12.82 -15.36
N GLY A 109 18.04 -13.94 -14.72
CA GLY A 109 19.00 -14.99 -14.38
C GLY A 109 19.39 -15.75 -15.64
N GLY A 110 20.70 -15.91 -15.89
CA GLY A 110 21.19 -16.82 -16.91
C GLY A 110 20.59 -18.21 -16.66
N LEU A 111 19.92 -18.77 -17.66
CA LEU A 111 19.43 -20.14 -17.58
C LEU A 111 20.66 -21.05 -17.58
N GLU A 112 21.08 -21.55 -16.41
CA GLU A 112 22.07 -22.62 -16.34
C GLU A 112 21.41 -23.90 -16.88
N VAL A 113 21.42 -24.04 -18.19
CA VAL A 113 21.07 -25.29 -18.84
C VAL A 113 22.26 -26.22 -18.58
N ASN A 114 22.13 -27.07 -17.56
CA ASN A 114 23.04 -28.19 -17.36
C ASN A 114 22.79 -29.20 -18.49
N ASN A 115 23.39 -28.93 -19.65
CA ASN A 115 23.43 -29.86 -20.76
C ASN A 115 24.65 -30.77 -20.55
N PRO A 116 24.47 -32.02 -20.09
CA PRO A 116 25.57 -32.94 -19.81
C PRO A 116 26.32 -33.36 -21.08
N PHE A 117 25.81 -32.99 -22.26
CA PHE A 117 26.41 -33.24 -23.56
C PHE A 117 27.04 -31.98 -24.18
N ALA A 118 26.99 -30.83 -23.48
CA ALA A 118 27.65 -29.62 -23.94
C ALA A 118 29.17 -29.85 -23.96
N GLY A 119 29.75 -29.80 -25.16
CA GLY A 119 31.19 -29.98 -25.37
C GLY A 119 31.63 -31.35 -25.87
N LEU A 120 30.70 -32.30 -26.06
CA LEU A 120 31.03 -33.55 -26.74
C LEU A 120 31.17 -33.35 -28.25
N THR A 121 32.14 -34.05 -28.84
CA THR A 121 32.30 -34.13 -30.29
C THR A 121 31.20 -34.99 -30.91
N GLU A 122 30.97 -34.83 -32.21
CA GLU A 122 29.97 -35.62 -32.95
C GLU A 122 30.22 -37.13 -32.83
N GLU A 123 31.49 -37.54 -32.77
CA GLU A 123 31.85 -38.95 -32.63
C GLU A 123 31.52 -39.51 -31.24
N GLU A 124 31.69 -38.72 -30.19
CA GLU A 124 31.34 -39.09 -28.81
C GLU A 124 29.82 -39.15 -28.62
N LEU A 125 29.08 -38.24 -29.25
CA LEU A 125 27.61 -38.26 -29.28
C LEU A 125 27.09 -39.53 -29.98
N ARG A 126 27.69 -39.92 -31.11
CA ARG A 126 27.33 -41.16 -31.83
C ARG A 126 27.58 -42.41 -30.99
N LYS A 127 28.75 -42.49 -30.31
CA LYS A 127 29.07 -43.62 -29.42
C LYS A 127 28.10 -43.77 -28.25
N LEU A 128 27.55 -42.67 -27.73
CA LEU A 128 26.53 -42.70 -26.69
C LEU A 128 25.17 -43.14 -27.22
N ALA A 129 24.80 -42.70 -28.43
CA ALA A 129 23.57 -43.15 -29.10
C ALA A 129 23.60 -44.66 -29.40
N ASP A 130 24.76 -45.18 -29.83
CA ASP A 130 24.95 -46.60 -30.17
C ASP A 130 24.99 -47.54 -28.95
N ARG A 131 25.35 -47.03 -27.76
CA ARG A 131 25.35 -47.80 -26.50
C ARG A 131 23.97 -47.91 -25.83
N SER A 132 22.98 -47.19 -26.36
CA SER A 132 21.63 -47.08 -25.79
C SER A 132 20.61 -48.00 -26.47
N GLY A 133 21.04 -48.82 -27.44
CA GLY A 133 20.26 -49.90 -28.08
C GLY A 133 20.77 -51.29 -27.67
#